data_AF-A0A813H3G1-F1
#
_entry.id   AF-A0A813H3G1-F1
#
_cell.length_a   1.000
_cell.length_b   1.000
_cell.length_c   1.000
_cell.angle_alpha   90.00
_cell.angle_beta   90.00
_cell.angle_gamma   90.00
#
_symmetry.space_group_name_H-M   'P 1'
#
loop_
_entity.id
_entity.type
_entity.pdbx_description
1 polymer ?
#
loop_
_entity_poly.entity_id
_entity_poly.type
_entity_poly.pdbx_seq_one_letter_code
_entity_poly.pdbx_strand_id
1 'polypeptide(L)'
;VGLFSGVASPLAGVTPYWMLNYWAYRLACDAQLSGDQLRPPTVAEASVSGMFSGLVSGGLRCLFDNVKANAQVQSGGTWHAAQALWRSDGPRGLCRGMSTTVVYNGFSQAIYYSTYEWFNANLPTDTLNPAVRTFIAGAMAGLFRWVPFMLPVDIVRQRLYLGTSTSAMAAARAIWAEGGTRAFYRGFWPTVLRSVFANGAALTGITQTEKLLRAWRE
;
A
#
# COMPACT_ATOMS: atom_id res chain seq x y z
N VAL A 1 -4.87 -29.96 6.19
CA VAL A 1 -5.14 -29.01 5.08
C VAL A 1 -5.58 -27.70 5.71
N GLY A 2 -4.71 -26.70 5.87
CA GLY A 2 -5.09 -25.52 6.70
C GLY A 2 -4.17 -24.30 6.68
N LEU A 3 -2.95 -24.38 6.15
CA LEU A 3 -2.06 -23.20 6.07
C LEU A 3 -2.32 -22.29 4.86
N PHE A 4 -2.90 -22.82 3.78
CA PHE A 4 -3.16 -22.08 2.54
C PHE A 4 -4.64 -21.80 2.27
N SER A 5 -5.56 -22.34 3.10
CA SER A 5 -7.00 -22.08 2.99
C SER A 5 -7.29 -20.65 3.45
N GLY A 6 -7.15 -19.70 2.52
CA GLY A 6 -7.32 -18.28 2.79
C GLY A 6 -6.29 -17.39 2.10
N VAL A 7 -5.21 -17.93 1.52
CA VAL A 7 -4.20 -17.14 0.78
C VAL A 7 -4.72 -16.69 -0.60
N ALA A 8 -5.63 -17.45 -1.20
CA ALA A 8 -6.26 -17.11 -2.48
C ALA A 8 -7.10 -15.83 -2.41
N SER A 9 -7.76 -15.57 -1.28
CA SER A 9 -8.64 -14.40 -1.09
C SER A 9 -7.86 -13.06 -1.13
N PRO A 10 -6.74 -12.90 -0.40
CA PRO A 10 -5.85 -11.77 -0.54
C PRO A 10 -5.24 -11.65 -1.94
N LEU A 11 -4.78 -12.75 -2.56
CA LEU A 11 -4.16 -12.69 -3.89
C LEU A 11 -5.14 -12.28 -4.99
N ALA A 12 -6.39 -12.74 -4.92
CA ALA A 12 -7.46 -12.38 -5.85
C ALA A 12 -7.86 -10.91 -5.75
N GLY A 13 -7.77 -10.28 -4.57
CA GLY A 13 -8.08 -8.85 -4.39
C GLY A 13 -6.89 -7.92 -4.62
N VAL A 14 -5.67 -8.38 -4.30
CA VAL A 14 -4.45 -7.56 -4.37
C VAL A 14 -3.96 -7.38 -5.80
N THR A 15 -4.09 -8.41 -6.65
CA THR A 15 -3.61 -8.35 -8.04
C THR A 15 -4.37 -7.30 -8.88
N PRO A 16 -5.72 -7.28 -8.92
CA PRO A 16 -6.47 -6.26 -9.65
C PRO A 16 -6.19 -4.84 -9.16
N TYR A 17 -5.97 -4.67 -7.85
CA TYR A 17 -5.58 -3.39 -7.28
C TYR A 17 -4.24 -2.89 -7.84
N TRP A 18 -3.20 -3.74 -7.83
CA TRP A 18 -1.89 -3.35 -8.35
C TRP A 18 -1.90 -3.13 -9.87
N MET A 19 -2.68 -3.92 -10.62
CA MET A 19 -2.86 -3.71 -12.06
C MET A 19 -3.50 -2.35 -12.34
N LEU A 20 -4.60 -2.03 -11.64
CA LEU A 20 -5.29 -0.75 -11.81
C LEU A 20 -4.39 0.43 -11.38
N ASN A 21 -3.65 0.28 -10.28
CA ASN A 21 -2.71 1.28 -9.82
C ASN A 21 -1.61 1.53 -10.87
N TYR A 22 -0.98 0.47 -11.39
CA TYR A 22 0.07 0.59 -12.38
C TYR A 22 -0.43 1.18 -13.71
N TRP A 23 -1.60 0.74 -14.17
CA TRP A 23 -2.24 1.29 -15.38
C TRP A 23 -2.53 2.78 -15.21
N ALA A 24 -3.13 3.18 -14.09
CA ALA A 24 -3.44 4.59 -13.82
C ALA A 24 -2.17 5.45 -13.67
N TYR A 25 -1.11 4.89 -13.08
CA TYR A 25 0.19 5.55 -13.00
C TYR A 25 0.78 5.80 -14.38
N ARG A 26 0.79 4.77 -15.25
CA ARG A 26 1.29 4.88 -16.63
C ARG A 26 0.49 5.89 -17.44
N LEU A 27 -0.84 5.83 -17.36
CA LEU A 27 -1.72 6.78 -18.04
C LEU A 27 -1.42 8.23 -17.64
N ALA A 28 -1.19 8.48 -16.34
CA ALA A 28 -0.85 9.81 -15.85
C ALA A 28 0.54 10.25 -16.35
N CYS A 29 1.53 9.36 -16.30
CA CYS A 29 2.85 9.65 -16.85
C CYS A 29 2.78 9.98 -18.35
N ASP A 30 2.06 9.18 -19.13
CA ASP A 30 1.94 9.37 -20.58
C ASP A 30 1.23 10.69 -20.91
N ALA A 31 0.22 11.07 -20.13
CA ALA A 31 -0.45 12.36 -20.26
C ALA A 31 0.47 13.55 -19.90
N GLN A 32 1.35 13.40 -18.91
CA GLN A 32 2.30 14.45 -18.49
C GLN A 32 3.50 14.57 -19.43
N LEU A 33 4.00 13.45 -19.98
CA LEU A 33 5.25 13.39 -20.74
C LEU A 33 5.10 13.78 -22.22
N SER A 34 3.86 13.87 -22.75
CA SER A 34 3.50 14.50 -24.05
C SER A 34 4.55 14.41 -25.18
N GLY A 35 5.13 13.23 -25.40
CA GLY A 35 6.04 12.96 -26.53
C GLY A 35 7.49 12.58 -26.19
N ASP A 36 7.96 12.72 -24.94
CA ASP A 36 9.33 12.31 -24.55
C ASP A 36 9.30 11.07 -23.64
N GLN A 37 9.07 9.89 -24.23
CA GLN A 37 8.92 8.63 -23.49
C GLN A 37 10.25 8.04 -22.98
N LEU A 38 11.40 8.62 -23.34
CA LEU A 38 12.72 8.07 -23.01
C LEU A 38 13.29 8.60 -21.70
N ARG A 39 12.73 9.68 -21.13
CA ARG A 39 13.19 10.23 -19.85
C ARG A 39 12.50 9.59 -18.64
N PRO A 40 13.23 9.27 -17.56
CA PRO A 40 12.59 8.94 -16.30
C PRO A 40 11.77 10.15 -15.79
N PRO A 41 10.60 9.93 -15.19
CA PRO A 41 9.78 11.03 -14.67
C PRO A 41 10.53 11.78 -13.57
N THR A 42 10.40 13.10 -13.57
CA THR A 42 10.93 13.91 -12.46
C THR A 42 10.19 13.59 -11.16
N VAL A 43 10.78 13.92 -10.01
CA VAL A 43 10.16 13.73 -8.70
C VAL A 43 8.74 14.32 -8.68
N ALA A 44 8.54 15.52 -9.25
CA ALA A 44 7.23 16.17 -9.30
C ALA A 44 6.22 15.42 -10.19
N GLU A 45 6.63 14.98 -11.38
CA GLU A 45 5.77 14.22 -12.29
C GLU A 45 5.40 12.85 -11.69
N ALA A 46 6.38 12.13 -11.13
CA ALA A 46 6.14 10.87 -10.44
C ALA A 46 5.21 11.02 -9.23
N SER A 47 5.29 12.15 -8.52
CA SER A 47 4.40 12.46 -7.39
C SER A 47 2.96 12.67 -7.84
N VAL A 48 2.75 13.45 -8.90
CA VAL A 48 1.41 13.74 -9.45
C VAL A 48 0.79 12.49 -10.05
N SER A 49 1.56 11.74 -10.83
CA SER A 49 1.15 10.44 -11.38
C SER A 49 0.89 9.40 -10.29
N GLY A 50 1.71 9.40 -9.23
CA GLY A 50 1.52 8.61 -8.03
C GLY A 50 0.22 8.95 -7.30
N MET A 51 -0.07 10.24 -7.12
CA MET A 51 -1.31 10.70 -6.50
C MET A 51 -2.52 10.27 -7.31
N PHE A 52 -2.50 10.51 -8.63
CA PHE A 52 -3.58 10.11 -9.53
C PHE A 52 -3.84 8.60 -9.48
N SER A 53 -2.77 7.79 -9.56
CA SER A 53 -2.90 6.34 -9.46
C SER A 53 -3.48 5.89 -8.13
N GLY A 54 -3.08 6.52 -7.03
CA GLY A 54 -3.61 6.27 -5.69
C GLY A 54 -5.09 6.64 -5.56
N LEU A 55 -5.53 7.74 -6.19
CA LEU A 55 -6.94 8.15 -6.21
C LEU A 55 -7.80 7.15 -7.00
N VAL A 56 -7.36 6.75 -8.20
CA VAL A 56 -8.08 5.81 -9.07
C VAL A 56 -8.17 4.42 -8.45
N SER A 57 -7.04 3.90 -7.94
CA SER A 57 -6.98 2.57 -7.32
C SER A 57 -7.56 2.52 -5.90
N GLY A 58 -7.67 3.67 -5.22
CA GLY A 58 -8.21 3.78 -3.87
C GLY A 58 -9.67 3.33 -3.77
N GLY A 59 -10.42 3.50 -4.87
CA GLY A 59 -11.80 3.04 -5.01
C GLY A 59 -11.93 1.54 -4.80
N LEU A 60 -11.22 0.80 -5.65
CA LEU A 60 -11.19 -0.66 -5.61
C LEU A 60 -10.58 -1.17 -4.30
N ARG A 61 -9.54 -0.51 -3.80
CA ARG A 61 -8.90 -0.84 -2.53
C ARG A 61 -9.89 -0.80 -1.36
N CYS A 62 -10.70 0.25 -1.28
CA CYS A 62 -11.68 0.42 -0.20
C CYS A 62 -12.70 -0.73 -0.18
N LEU A 63 -13.18 -1.17 -1.34
CA LEU A 63 -14.13 -2.28 -1.43
C LEU A 63 -13.53 -3.57 -0.84
N PHE A 64 -12.29 -3.89 -1.22
CA PHE A 64 -11.60 -5.08 -0.72
C PHE A 64 -11.27 -4.98 0.78
N ASP A 65 -10.78 -3.82 1.23
CA ASP A 65 -10.45 -3.59 2.64
C ASP A 65 -11.71 -3.69 3.52
N ASN A 66 -12.87 -3.18 3.06
CA ASN A 66 -14.14 -3.29 3.78
C ASN A 66 -14.64 -4.73 3.88
N VAL A 67 -14.62 -5.50 2.79
CA VAL A 67 -15.02 -6.91 2.82
C VAL A 67 -14.08 -7.72 3.70
N LYS A 68 -12.77 -7.48 3.63
CA LYS A 68 -11.76 -8.16 4.45
C LYS A 68 -11.93 -7.87 5.93
N ALA A 69 -12.15 -6.61 6.30
CA ALA A 69 -12.38 -6.22 7.69
C ALA A 69 -13.61 -6.93 8.28
N ASN A 70 -14.71 -7.00 7.52
CA ASN A 70 -15.92 -7.70 7.98
C ASN A 70 -15.75 -9.22 8.03
N ALA A 71 -15.00 -9.80 7.09
CA ALA A 71 -14.69 -11.23 7.09
C ALA A 71 -13.81 -11.67 8.26
N GLN A 72 -13.04 -10.75 8.87
CA GLN A 72 -12.26 -11.03 10.08
C GLN A 72 -13.12 -11.01 11.35
N VAL A 73 -14.24 -10.28 11.34
CA VAL A 73 -15.15 -10.17 12.47
C VAL A 73 -16.25 -11.25 12.42
N GLN A 74 -16.71 -11.60 11.22
CA GLN A 74 -17.77 -12.59 11.02
C GLN A 74 -17.20 -13.97 10.68
N SER A 75 -17.64 -15.01 11.40
CA SER A 75 -17.37 -16.40 11.05
C SER A 75 -18.19 -16.80 9.82
N GLY A 76 -17.54 -17.05 8.68
CA GLY A 76 -18.24 -17.42 7.44
C GLY A 76 -17.47 -17.16 6.14
N GLY A 77 -16.29 -16.53 6.21
CA GLY A 77 -15.42 -16.28 5.05
C GLY A 77 -15.77 -15.02 4.26
N THR A 78 -14.93 -14.68 3.28
CA THR A 78 -14.97 -13.42 2.53
C THR A 78 -16.28 -13.22 1.77
N TRP A 79 -16.84 -14.28 1.17
CA TRP A 79 -18.09 -14.20 0.41
C TRP A 79 -19.31 -13.94 1.30
N HIS A 80 -19.39 -14.63 2.44
CA HIS A 80 -20.47 -14.44 3.41
C HIS A 80 -20.46 -13.01 3.95
N ALA A 81 -19.28 -12.48 4.29
CA ALA A 81 -19.13 -11.11 4.74
C ALA A 81 -19.55 -10.08 3.67
N ALA A 82 -19.19 -10.30 2.40
CA ALA A 82 -19.63 -9.44 1.30
C ALA A 82 -21.15 -9.46 1.12
N GLN A 83 -21.76 -10.64 1.17
CA GLN A 83 -23.21 -10.82 1.05
C GLN A 83 -23.97 -10.20 2.24
N ALA A 84 -23.45 -10.35 3.45
CA ALA A 84 -24.00 -9.74 4.65
C ALA A 84 -23.99 -8.21 4.55
N LEU A 85 -22.86 -7.62 4.10
CA LEU A 85 -22.74 -6.18 3.88
C LEU A 85 -23.74 -5.65 2.86
N TRP A 86 -23.89 -6.38 1.75
CA TRP A 86 -24.82 -6.02 0.70
C TRP A 86 -26.28 -6.04 1.19
N ARG A 87 -26.64 -7.03 2.02
CA ARG A 87 -28.00 -7.15 2.56
C ARG A 87 -28.31 -6.15 3.67
N SER A 88 -27.33 -5.75 4.48
CA SER A 88 -27.56 -4.83 5.59
C SER A 88 -27.63 -3.36 5.14
N ASP A 89 -26.59 -2.90 4.44
CA ASP A 89 -26.36 -1.48 4.15
C ASP A 89 -26.34 -1.18 2.63
N GLY A 90 -26.56 -2.21 1.80
CA GLY A 90 -26.54 -2.08 0.34
C GLY A 90 -25.18 -1.65 -0.21
N PRO A 91 -25.15 -1.00 -1.38
CA PRO A 91 -23.90 -0.53 -2.00
C PRO A 91 -23.20 0.57 -1.18
N ARG A 92 -23.94 1.30 -0.33
CA ARG A 92 -23.36 2.31 0.57
C ARG A 92 -22.54 1.67 1.69
N GLY A 93 -22.91 0.47 2.14
CA GLY A 93 -22.13 -0.31 3.10
C GLY A 93 -20.76 -0.68 2.56
N LEU A 94 -20.69 -1.13 1.30
CA LEU A 94 -19.42 -1.47 0.63
C LEU A 94 -18.52 -0.26 0.41
N CYS A 95 -19.10 0.91 0.13
CA CYS A 95 -18.36 2.15 -0.10
C CYS A 95 -18.15 2.99 1.18
N ARG A 96 -18.40 2.44 2.36
CA ARG A 96 -18.27 3.18 3.61
C ARG A 96 -16.80 3.55 3.85
N GLY A 97 -16.53 4.86 4.00
CA GLY A 97 -15.16 5.37 4.15
C GLY A 97 -14.35 5.48 2.85
N MET A 98 -15.03 5.42 1.69
CA MET A 98 -14.41 5.51 0.37
C MET A 98 -13.61 6.81 0.18
N SER A 99 -14.22 7.97 0.45
CA SER A 99 -13.56 9.27 0.27
C SER A 99 -12.26 9.37 1.07
N THR A 100 -12.31 9.00 2.35
CA THR A 100 -11.13 8.98 3.23
C THR A 100 -10.05 8.03 2.73
N THR A 101 -10.44 6.84 2.26
CA THR A 101 -9.49 5.83 1.76
C THR A 101 -8.85 6.26 0.44
N VAL A 102 -9.64 6.84 -0.46
CA VAL A 102 -9.17 7.36 -1.75
C VAL A 102 -8.17 8.50 -1.54
N VAL A 103 -8.51 9.48 -0.70
CA VAL A 103 -7.63 10.62 -0.39
C VAL A 103 -6.34 10.14 0.28
N TYR A 104 -6.45 9.29 1.30
CA TYR A 104 -5.28 8.70 1.98
C TYR A 104 -4.39 7.92 1.01
N ASN A 105 -4.99 7.10 0.13
CA ASN A 105 -4.23 6.31 -0.83
C ASN A 105 -3.53 7.20 -1.87
N GLY A 106 -4.20 8.25 -2.36
CA GLY A 106 -3.59 9.27 -3.21
C GLY A 106 -2.36 9.90 -2.58
N PHE A 107 -2.48 10.44 -1.37
CA PHE A 107 -1.35 11.05 -0.66
C PHE A 107 -0.23 10.04 -0.34
N SER A 108 -0.59 8.83 0.08
CA SER A 108 0.37 7.75 0.33
C SER A 108 1.19 7.44 -0.92
N GLN A 109 0.54 7.27 -2.07
CA GLN A 109 1.21 6.96 -3.32
C GLN A 109 2.05 8.14 -3.81
N ALA A 110 1.58 9.38 -3.66
CA ALA A 110 2.39 10.56 -3.96
C ALA A 110 3.73 10.52 -3.22
N ILE A 111 3.70 10.39 -1.88
CA ILE A 111 4.90 10.31 -1.04
C ILE A 111 5.79 9.12 -1.45
N TYR A 112 5.19 7.97 -1.76
CA TYR A 112 5.94 6.79 -2.22
C TYR A 112 6.79 7.11 -3.46
N TYR A 113 6.15 7.61 -4.52
CA TYR A 113 6.81 7.86 -5.79
C TYR A 113 7.78 9.05 -5.73
N SER A 114 7.47 10.10 -4.96
CA SER A 114 8.42 11.21 -4.73
C SER A 114 9.71 10.70 -4.12
N THR A 115 9.58 9.88 -3.06
CA THR A 115 10.73 9.40 -2.32
C THR A 115 11.51 8.36 -3.11
N TYR A 116 10.80 7.52 -3.86
CA TYR A 116 11.41 6.53 -4.76
C TYR A 116 12.30 7.21 -5.79
N GLU A 117 11.81 8.23 -6.51
CA GLU A 117 12.63 8.93 -7.50
C GLU A 117 13.77 9.71 -6.85
N TRP A 118 13.55 10.29 -5.66
CA TRP A 118 14.61 10.93 -4.91
C TRP A 118 15.74 9.95 -4.55
N PHE A 119 15.43 8.78 -4.00
CA PHE A 119 16.45 7.77 -3.70
C PHE A 119 17.11 7.22 -4.97
N ASN A 120 16.33 6.99 -6.03
CA ASN A 120 16.83 6.48 -7.29
C ASN A 120 17.82 7.45 -7.96
N ALA A 121 17.60 8.76 -7.82
CA ALA A 121 18.51 9.81 -8.31
C ALA A 121 19.79 9.97 -7.46
N ASN A 122 19.74 9.63 -6.18
CA ASN A 122 20.86 9.78 -5.25
C ASN A 122 21.70 8.50 -5.05
N LEU A 123 21.24 7.35 -5.55
CA LEU A 123 22.00 6.09 -5.50
C LEU A 123 23.01 6.02 -6.65
N PRO A 124 24.23 5.50 -6.41
CA PRO A 124 25.27 5.43 -7.44
C PRO A 124 24.86 4.51 -8.60
N THR A 125 24.92 5.05 -9.81
CA THR A 125 24.51 4.35 -11.04
C THR A 125 25.60 3.42 -11.58
N ASP A 126 26.87 3.74 -11.33
CA ASP A 126 28.00 3.06 -11.99
C ASP A 126 28.43 1.77 -11.27
N THR A 127 28.12 1.66 -9.97
CA THR A 127 28.58 0.55 -9.11
C THR A 127 27.49 -0.46 -8.80
N LEU A 128 26.21 -0.09 -8.92
CA LEU A 128 25.07 -0.93 -8.53
C LEU A 128 24.36 -1.47 -9.76
N ASN A 129 24.07 -2.77 -9.74
CA ASN A 129 23.18 -3.37 -10.72
C ASN A 129 21.81 -2.64 -10.70
N PRO A 130 21.21 -2.29 -11.85
CA PRO A 130 19.92 -1.62 -11.93
C PRO A 130 18.79 -2.27 -11.10
N ALA A 131 18.79 -3.61 -11.01
CA ALA A 131 17.82 -4.35 -10.20
C ALA A 131 18.01 -4.10 -8.69
N VAL A 132 19.26 -4.10 -8.23
CA VAL A 132 19.62 -3.83 -6.82
C VAL A 132 19.34 -2.38 -6.48
N ARG A 133 19.62 -1.45 -7.39
CA ARG A 133 19.33 -0.01 -7.21
C ARG A 133 17.84 0.24 -7.05
N THR A 134 17.04 -0.30 -7.96
CA THR A 134 15.56 -0.23 -7.92
C THR A 134 15.00 -0.82 -6.64
N PHE A 135 15.55 -1.96 -6.20
CA PHE A 135 15.16 -2.61 -4.96
C PHE A 135 15.45 -1.74 -3.73
N ILE A 136 16.67 -1.21 -3.59
CA ILE A 136 17.07 -0.37 -2.46
C ILE A 136 16.23 0.92 -2.46
N ALA A 137 16.07 1.58 -3.61
CA ALA A 137 15.24 2.77 -3.74
C ALA A 137 13.79 2.50 -3.32
N GLY A 138 13.20 1.40 -3.78
CA GLY A 138 11.85 0.98 -3.40
C GLY A 138 11.71 0.67 -1.91
N ALA A 139 12.69 -0.03 -1.32
CA ALA A 139 12.69 -0.36 0.11
C ALA A 139 12.80 0.90 0.97
N MET A 140 13.72 1.81 0.63
CA MET A 140 13.93 3.07 1.35
C MET A 140 12.74 4.01 1.21
N ALA A 141 12.17 4.13 0.01
CA ALA A 141 10.93 4.88 -0.22
C ALA A 141 9.75 4.31 0.57
N GLY A 142 9.65 2.98 0.63
CA GLY A 142 8.66 2.28 1.44
C GLY A 142 8.79 2.62 2.92
N LEU A 143 10.01 2.53 3.48
CA LEU A 143 10.27 2.87 4.88
C LEU A 143 10.01 4.35 5.17
N PHE A 144 10.49 5.26 4.31
CA PHE A 144 10.30 6.69 4.50
C PHE A 144 8.84 7.13 4.35
N ARG A 145 8.07 6.50 3.47
CA ARG A 145 6.62 6.73 3.42
C ARG A 145 5.96 6.22 4.70
N TRP A 146 6.30 5.00 5.09
CA TRP A 146 5.51 4.27 6.08
C TRP A 146 5.77 4.78 7.49
N VAL A 147 7.03 5.03 7.85
CA VAL A 147 7.46 5.34 9.21
C VAL A 147 6.98 6.73 9.67
N PRO A 148 7.40 7.86 9.05
CA PRO A 148 6.99 9.18 9.50
C PRO A 148 5.54 9.55 9.17
N PHE A 149 4.98 9.10 8.05
CA PHE A 149 3.68 9.59 7.58
C PHE A 149 2.52 8.63 7.83
N MET A 150 2.66 7.36 7.48
CA MET A 150 1.51 6.43 7.53
C MET A 150 1.26 5.89 8.94
N LEU A 151 2.32 5.56 9.67
CA LEU A 151 2.24 4.97 11.00
C LEU A 151 1.44 5.81 12.03
N PRO A 152 1.64 7.13 12.17
CA PRO A 152 0.80 7.95 13.06
C PRO A 152 -0.66 7.98 12.61
N VAL A 153 -0.91 8.04 11.29
CA VAL A 153 -2.26 8.09 10.72
C VAL A 153 -2.98 6.76 10.96
N ASP A 154 -2.28 5.64 10.82
CA ASP A 154 -2.82 4.30 11.03
C ASP A 154 -3.24 4.09 12.50
N ILE A 155 -2.46 4.56 13.48
CA ILE A 155 -2.82 4.47 14.91
C ILE A 155 -4.06 5.33 15.21
N VAL A 156 -4.13 6.55 14.68
CA VAL A 156 -5.31 7.42 14.83
C VAL A 156 -6.54 6.74 14.22
N ARG A 157 -6.40 6.18 13.01
CA ARG A 157 -7.47 5.48 12.30
C ARG A 157 -7.94 4.24 13.07
N GLN A 158 -7.03 3.47 13.66
CA GLN A 158 -7.36 2.30 14.49
C GLN A 158 -8.21 2.69 15.71
N ARG A 159 -7.91 3.81 16.39
CA ARG A 159 -8.73 4.26 17.54
C ARG A 159 -10.14 4.67 17.16
N LEU A 160 -10.30 5.27 15.99
CA LEU A 160 -11.62 5.60 15.43
C LEU A 160 -12.42 4.34 15.11
N TYR A 161 -11.78 3.32 14.53
CA TYR A 161 -12.44 2.03 14.28
C TYR A 161 -12.82 1.30 15.56
N LEU A 162 -12.01 1.39 16.61
CA LEU A 162 -12.27 0.77 17.91
C LEU A 162 -13.28 1.55 18.76
N GLY A 163 -13.81 2.68 18.28
CA GLY A 163 -14.80 3.50 19.01
C GLY A 163 -14.25 4.17 20.27
N THR A 164 -12.94 4.15 20.48
CA THR A 164 -12.27 4.75 21.65
C THR A 164 -12.17 6.28 21.56
N SER A 165 -12.54 6.88 20.41
CA SER A 165 -12.51 8.32 20.20
C SER A 165 -13.56 8.74 19.18
N THR A 166 -14.25 9.85 19.45
CA THR A 166 -15.35 10.38 18.63
C THR A 166 -14.88 11.17 17.41
N SER A 167 -13.62 11.61 17.37
CA SER A 167 -13.04 12.34 16.24
C SER A 167 -11.54 12.08 16.10
N ALA A 168 -10.99 12.25 14.89
CA ALA A 168 -9.56 12.05 14.61
C ALA A 168 -8.68 12.96 15.47
N MET A 169 -9.13 14.18 15.72
CA MET A 169 -8.45 15.13 16.62
C MET A 169 -8.51 14.70 18.08
N ALA A 170 -9.64 14.16 18.54
CA ALA A 170 -9.75 13.60 19.89
C ALA A 170 -8.84 12.38 20.07
N ALA A 171 -8.77 11.50 19.06
CA ALA A 171 -7.87 10.36 19.04
C ALA A 171 -6.40 10.79 19.07
N ALA A 172 -6.00 11.75 18.22
CA ALA A 172 -4.64 12.27 18.19
C ALA A 172 -4.26 12.94 19.52
N ARG A 173 -5.18 13.70 20.13
CA ARG A 173 -4.94 14.33 21.44
C ARG A 173 -4.83 13.30 22.56
N ALA A 174 -5.65 12.24 22.53
CA ALA A 174 -5.56 11.15 23.49
C ALA A 174 -4.24 10.37 23.36
N ILE A 175 -3.82 10.05 22.13
CA ILE A 175 -2.52 9.41 21.87
C ILE A 175 -1.37 10.28 22.37
N TRP A 176 -1.44 11.59 22.12
CA TRP A 176 -0.46 12.54 22.62
C TRP A 176 -0.41 12.58 24.15
N ALA A 177 -1.57 12.57 24.82
CA ALA A 177 -1.64 12.57 26.28
C ALA A 177 -1.09 11.28 26.92
N GLU A 178 -1.17 10.13 26.24
CA GLU A 178 -0.68 8.85 26.77
C GLU A 178 0.84 8.67 26.74
N GLY A 179 1.53 9.34 25.82
CA GLY A 179 2.98 9.11 25.66
C GLY A 179 3.68 9.98 24.62
N GLY A 180 3.06 11.11 24.24
CA GLY A 180 3.59 12.05 23.27
C GLY A 180 3.85 11.40 21.91
N THR A 181 4.96 11.79 21.28
CA THR A 181 5.35 11.29 19.95
C THR A 181 5.58 9.78 19.93
N ARG A 182 6.13 9.17 20.99
CA ARG A 182 6.39 7.72 21.03
C ARG A 182 5.12 6.88 20.96
N ALA A 183 3.99 7.39 21.45
CA ALA A 183 2.70 6.70 21.36
C ALA A 183 2.22 6.53 19.91
N PHE A 184 2.58 7.45 19.01
CA PHE A 184 2.30 7.36 17.57
C PHE A 184 3.19 6.34 16.85
N TYR A 185 4.25 5.83 17.48
CA TYR A 185 5.15 4.82 16.91
C TYR A 185 5.07 3.45 17.59
N ARG A 186 4.07 3.23 18.45
CA ARG A 186 3.80 1.91 19.03
C ARG A 186 3.42 0.92 17.92
N GLY A 187 4.23 -0.12 17.74
CA GLY A 187 4.04 -1.11 16.66
C GLY A 187 4.99 -0.94 15.46
N PHE A 188 5.91 0.02 15.53
CA PHE A 188 6.97 0.21 14.53
C PHE A 188 7.81 -1.05 14.32
N TRP A 189 8.42 -1.58 15.39
CA TRP A 189 9.32 -2.74 15.29
C TRP A 189 8.66 -3.99 14.71
N PRO A 190 7.46 -4.42 15.17
CA PRO A 190 6.75 -5.54 14.56
C PRO A 190 6.54 -5.37 13.05
N THR A 191 6.22 -4.14 12.60
CA THR A 191 5.93 -3.92 11.18
C THR A 191 7.18 -3.82 10.33
N VAL A 192 8.26 -3.21 10.84
CA VAL A 192 9.57 -3.22 10.18
C VAL A 192 10.05 -4.65 10.02
N LEU A 193 10.01 -5.43 11.10
CA LEU A 193 10.44 -6.82 11.11
C LEU A 193 9.64 -7.66 10.10
N ARG A 194 8.30 -7.53 10.12
CA ARG A 194 7.41 -8.18 9.13
C ARG A 194 7.76 -7.79 7.71
N SER A 195 8.05 -6.52 7.45
CA SER A 195 8.34 -6.02 6.11
C SER A 195 9.69 -6.51 5.60
N VAL A 196 10.72 -6.53 6.45
CA VAL A 196 12.04 -7.08 6.11
C VAL A 196 11.94 -8.57 5.79
N PHE A 197 11.26 -9.36 6.61
CA PHE A 197 11.09 -10.80 6.35
C PHE A 197 10.25 -11.08 5.11
N ALA A 198 9.15 -10.35 4.91
CA ALA A 198 8.30 -10.52 3.73
C ALA A 198 9.04 -10.15 2.43
N ASN A 199 9.79 -9.04 2.43
CA ASN A 199 10.56 -8.60 1.28
C ASN A 199 11.76 -9.51 1.01
N GLY A 200 12.42 -10.02 2.06
CA GLY A 200 13.49 -11.00 1.94
C GLY A 200 13.01 -12.32 1.33
N ALA A 201 11.87 -12.83 1.79
CA ALA A 201 11.24 -14.02 1.22
C ALA A 201 10.87 -13.83 -0.27
N ALA A 202 10.34 -12.66 -0.64
CA ALA A 202 10.02 -12.32 -2.02
C ALA A 202 11.28 -12.32 -2.93
N LEU A 203 12.39 -11.74 -2.47
CA LEU A 203 13.67 -11.76 -3.19
C LEU A 203 14.19 -13.18 -3.43
N THR A 204 14.14 -14.04 -2.41
CA THR A 204 14.54 -15.44 -2.55
C THR A 204 13.63 -16.19 -3.53
N GLY A 205 12.34 -15.86 -3.53
CA GLY A 205 11.39 -16.41 -4.49
C GLY A 205 11.73 -16.01 -5.93
N ILE A 206 11.90 -14.71 -6.20
CA ILE A 206 12.20 -14.19 -7.55
C ILE A 206 13.49 -14.80 -8.09
N THR A 207 14.57 -14.79 -7.30
CA THR A 207 15.86 -15.35 -7.74
C THR A 207 15.78 -16.84 -8.04
N GLN A 208 14.97 -17.60 -7.27
CA GLN A 208 14.75 -19.01 -7.53
C GLN A 208 13.89 -19.24 -8.78
N THR A 209 12.85 -18.44 -8.98
CA THR A 209 12.00 -18.49 -10.17
C THR A 209 12.76 -18.12 -11.43
N GLU A 210 13.62 -17.10 -11.40
CA GLU A 210 14.49 -16.73 -12.52
C GLU A 210 15.45 -17.85 -12.90
N LYS A 211 16.05 -18.53 -11.91
CA LYS A 211 16.91 -19.70 -12.15
C LYS A 211 16.15 -20.83 -12.83
N LEU A 212 14.93 -21.12 -12.37
CA LEU A 212 14.07 -22.16 -12.96
C LEU A 212 13.62 -21.80 -14.38
N LEU A 213 13.24 -20.55 -14.63
CA LEU A 213 12.85 -20.07 -15.97
C LEU A 213 14.01 -20.11 -16.97
N ARG A 214 15.24 -19.82 -16.52
CA ARG A 214 16.44 -19.95 -17.35
C ARG A 214 16.74 -21.41 -17.68
N ALA A 215 16.69 -22.29 -16.68
CA ALA A 215 16.89 -23.73 -16.86
C ALA A 215 15.81 -24.41 -17.73
N TRP A 216 14.63 -23.82 -17.87
CA TRP A 216 13.57 -24.31 -18.75
C TRP A 216 13.69 -23.80 -20.20
N ARG A 217 14.47 -22.74 -20.41
CA ARG A 217 14.67 -22.10 -21.71
C ARG A 217 15.93 -22.61 -22.43
N GLU A 218 16.82 -23.27 -21.70
CA GLU A 218 17.96 -24.07 -22.18
C GLU A 218 17.53 -25.51 -22.46
#